data_AF-A0A4Q4R9A0-F1
#
_entry.id   AF-A0A4Q4R9A0-F1
#
_cell.length_a   1.000
_cell.length_b   1.000
_cell.length_c   1.000
_cell.angle_alpha   90.00
_cell.angle_beta   90.00
_cell.angle_gamma   90.00
#
_symmetry.space_group_name_H-M   'P 1'
#
loop_
_entity.id
_entity.type
_entity.pdbx_description
1 polymer ?
#
loop_
_entity_poly.entity_id
_entity_poly.type
_entity_poly.pdbx_seq_one_letter_code
_entity_poly.pdbx_strand_id
1 'polypeptide(L)'
;MPQLMYEVIYETAPFNDPSLWPEDGSQPFVYSFSDHTGYGNHGDYIFGWKDDSLQKIMDEECYVGCSSMKTQSMEMMNSCSVPRKVIEDIGDEDWIPALPGHLNATRAVTSTFKAFRA
;
A
#
# COMPACT_ATOMS: atom_id res chain seq x y z
N MET A 1 6.45 -24.43 7.05
CA MET A 1 5.18 -23.78 7.50
C MET A 1 5.03 -22.48 6.75
N PRO A 2 4.02 -22.30 5.88
CA PRO A 2 3.82 -21.05 5.17
C PRO A 2 3.48 -19.91 6.14
N GLN A 3 3.87 -18.69 5.77
CA GLN A 3 3.38 -17.48 6.41
C GLN A 3 1.97 -17.17 5.89
N LEU A 4 1.05 -16.83 6.79
CA LEU A 4 -0.30 -16.42 6.43
C LEU A 4 -0.34 -14.89 6.31
N MET A 5 -0.72 -14.40 5.13
CA MET A 5 -1.13 -13.02 4.93
C MET A 5 -2.62 -12.91 5.24
N TYR A 6 -2.99 -11.95 6.08
CA TYR A 6 -4.39 -11.61 6.33
C TYR A 6 -4.68 -10.25 5.73
N GLU A 7 -5.75 -10.18 4.96
CA GLU A 7 -6.31 -8.93 4.46
C GLU A 7 -7.65 -8.69 5.15
N VAL A 8 -7.88 -7.45 5.61
CA VAL A 8 -9.12 -7.05 6.28
C VAL A 8 -9.81 -6.01 5.41
N ILE A 9 -10.97 -6.39 4.87
CA ILE A 9 -11.84 -5.51 4.10
C ILE A 9 -12.93 -4.99 5.05
N TYR A 10 -13.09 -3.67 5.09
CA TYR A 10 -14.14 -3.02 5.88
C TYR A 10 -15.31 -2.66 4.96
N GLU A 11 -16.52 -3.04 5.37
CA GLU A 11 -17.76 -2.61 4.69
C GLU A 11 -18.04 -1.14 5.03
N THR A 12 -17.99 -0.25 4.03
CA THR A 12 -18.12 1.19 4.24
C THR A 12 -19.49 1.76 3.87
N ALA A 13 -20.42 0.95 3.33
CA ALA A 13 -21.77 1.44 3.01
C ALA A 13 -22.50 2.14 4.17
N PRO A 14 -22.35 1.74 5.45
CA PRO A 14 -22.97 2.46 6.56
C PRO A 14 -22.53 3.92 6.72
N PHE A 15 -21.39 4.32 6.13
CA PHE A 15 -20.88 5.70 6.19
C PHE A 15 -21.36 6.59 5.02
N ASN A 16 -22.21 6.06 4.14
CA ASN A 16 -22.77 6.82 3.01
C ASN A 16 -23.95 7.74 3.41
N ASP A 17 -24.30 7.83 4.69
CA ASP A 17 -25.28 8.81 5.17
C ASP A 17 -24.68 10.22 5.12
N PRO A 18 -25.21 11.15 4.29
CA PRO A 18 -24.68 12.51 4.19
C PRO A 18 -24.71 13.30 5.50
N SER A 19 -25.54 12.90 6.48
CA SER A 19 -25.57 13.54 7.80
C SER A 19 -24.32 13.25 8.64
N LEU A 20 -23.54 12.23 8.29
CA LEU A 20 -22.25 11.92 8.90
C LEU A 20 -21.09 12.75 8.30
N TRP A 21 -21.37 13.54 7.25
CA TRP A 21 -20.36 14.27 6.51
C TRP A 21 -20.21 15.70 7.05
N PRO A 22 -19.01 16.29 6.98
CA PRO A 22 -18.79 17.68 7.32
C PRO A 22 -19.73 18.63 6.55
N GLU A 23 -20.25 19.66 7.24
CA GLU A 23 -21.13 20.68 6.64
C GLU A 23 -20.46 21.45 5.48
N ASP A 24 -19.13 21.50 5.47
CA ASP A 24 -18.33 22.13 4.40
C ASP A 24 -18.14 21.23 3.16
N GLY A 25 -18.65 20.00 3.18
CA GLY A 25 -18.56 19.04 2.09
C GLY A 25 -17.19 18.36 1.94
N SER A 26 -16.29 18.51 2.91
CA SER A 26 -14.99 17.84 2.91
C SER A 26 -15.12 16.31 3.12
N GLN A 27 -14.17 15.54 2.60
CA GLN A 27 -14.10 14.09 2.77
C GLN A 27 -13.66 13.75 4.21
N PRO A 28 -14.51 13.10 5.05
CA PRO A 28 -14.17 12.80 6.44
C PRO A 28 -13.20 11.62 6.61
N PHE A 29 -13.08 10.75 5.61
CA PHE A 29 -12.24 9.55 5.69
C PHE A 29 -10.89 9.75 5.01
N VAL A 30 -9.86 9.20 5.65
CA VAL A 30 -8.50 9.18 5.13
C VAL A 30 -8.11 7.72 4.96
N TYR A 31 -7.40 7.40 3.89
CA TYR A 31 -6.85 6.04 3.77
C TYR A 31 -5.90 5.76 4.93
N SER A 32 -5.76 4.49 5.33
CA SER A 32 -4.95 4.08 6.49
C SER A 32 -3.47 4.46 6.37
N PHE A 33 -2.97 4.63 5.14
CA PHE A 33 -1.64 5.17 4.83
C PHE A 33 -1.57 6.71 4.82
N SER A 34 -2.61 7.38 5.33
CA SER A 34 -2.71 8.83 5.48
C SER A 34 -2.56 9.63 4.18
N ASP A 35 -2.94 9.04 3.05
CA ASP A 35 -3.01 9.78 1.78
C ASP A 35 -4.36 10.47 1.63
N HIS A 36 -4.30 11.79 1.41
CA HIS A 36 -5.45 12.65 1.15
C HIS A 36 -5.65 12.96 -0.33
N THR A 37 -4.68 12.60 -1.17
CA THR A 37 -4.69 12.89 -2.60
C THR A 37 -5.48 11.84 -3.39
N GLY A 38 -5.62 10.63 -2.84
CA GLY A 38 -6.28 9.50 -3.48
C GLY A 38 -5.40 8.79 -4.52
N TYR A 39 -4.11 9.12 -4.58
CA TYR A 39 -3.14 8.50 -5.50
C TYR A 39 -2.40 7.32 -4.90
N GLY A 40 -2.40 7.16 -3.57
CA GLY A 40 -1.89 5.97 -2.93
C GLY A 40 -2.83 4.81 -3.23
N ASN A 41 -2.33 3.87 -4.02
CA ASN A 41 -3.05 2.68 -4.39
C ASN A 41 -2.32 1.47 -3.81
N HIS A 42 -3.07 0.58 -3.16
CA HIS A 42 -2.63 -0.78 -2.91
C HIS A 42 -3.32 -1.66 -3.96
N GLY A 43 -2.53 -2.42 -4.72
CA GLY A 43 -3.05 -3.31 -5.74
C GLY A 43 -2.71 -4.75 -5.39
N ASP A 44 -3.75 -5.56 -5.22
CA ASP A 44 -3.59 -7.01 -5.14
C ASP A 44 -3.36 -7.57 -6.53
N TYR A 45 -2.18 -8.15 -6.72
CA TYR A 45 -1.88 -8.90 -7.94
C TYR A 45 -2.20 -10.36 -7.68
N ILE A 46 -3.21 -10.89 -8.38
CA ILE A 46 -3.44 -12.34 -8.41
C ILE A 46 -2.34 -12.97 -9.26
N PHE A 47 -1.28 -13.42 -8.61
CA PHE A 47 -0.32 -14.34 -9.22
C PHE A 47 -0.81 -15.76 -8.98
N GLY A 48 -1.31 -16.40 -10.04
CA GLY A 48 -1.51 -17.85 -10.04
C GLY A 48 -0.16 -18.56 -10.03
N TRP A 49 -0.09 -19.71 -9.36
CA TRP A 49 1.09 -20.57 -9.40
C TRP A 49 1.05 -21.41 -10.67
N LYS A 50 2.16 -21.43 -11.41
CA LYS A 50 2.26 -22.26 -12.61
C LYS A 50 2.39 -23.74 -12.22
N ASP A 51 1.54 -24.59 -12.78
CA ASP A 51 1.57 -26.05 -12.59
C ASP A 51 1.59 -26.42 -11.09
N ASP A 52 2.56 -27.23 -10.66
CA ASP A 52 2.74 -27.71 -9.28
C ASP A 52 3.73 -26.85 -8.44
N SER A 53 4.07 -25.65 -8.91
CA SER A 53 5.11 -24.81 -8.29
C SER A 53 4.82 -24.48 -6.82
N LEU A 54 3.55 -24.21 -6.47
CA LEU A 54 3.19 -23.95 -5.07
C LEU A 54 3.48 -25.15 -4.17
N GLN A 55 3.10 -26.35 -4.61
CA GLN A 55 3.27 -27.55 -3.82
C GLN A 55 4.76 -27.86 -3.60
N LYS A 56 5.58 -27.70 -4.66
CA LYS A 56 7.04 -27.89 -4.59
C LYS A 56 7.71 -26.98 -3.55
N ILE A 57 7.32 -25.70 -3.50
CA ILE A 57 7.86 -24.75 -2.50
C ILE A 57 7.43 -25.15 -1.10
N MET A 58 6.18 -25.55 -0.94
CA MET A 58 5.59 -25.91 0.35
C MET A 58 6.23 -27.16 0.96
N ASP A 59 6.66 -28.10 0.11
CA ASP A 59 7.32 -29.35 0.49
C ASP A 59 8.83 -29.19 0.74
N GLU A 60 9.45 -28.09 0.32
CA GLU A 60 10.88 -27.83 0.55
C GLU A 60 11.09 -27.09 1.89
N GLU A 61 11.97 -27.62 2.75
CA GLU A 61 12.39 -26.97 3.99
C GLU A 61 13.35 -25.79 3.72
N CYS A 62 12.83 -24.74 3.10
CA CYS A 62 13.59 -23.58 2.67
C CYS A 62 12.86 -22.26 2.99
N TYR A 63 13.64 -21.22 3.28
CA TYR A 63 13.13 -19.86 3.52
C TYR A 63 13.48 -18.90 2.38
N VAL A 64 14.73 -18.91 1.90
CA VAL A 64 15.21 -18.05 0.80
C VAL A 64 16.13 -18.88 -0.11
N GLY A 65 15.94 -18.77 -1.42
CA GLY A 65 16.83 -19.42 -2.40
C GLY A 65 16.59 -20.92 -2.56
N CYS A 66 15.32 -21.33 -2.58
CA CYS A 66 14.91 -22.73 -2.63
C CYS A 66 15.31 -23.38 -3.96
N SER A 67 15.85 -24.59 -3.86
CA SER A 67 16.42 -25.34 -4.99
C SER A 67 15.36 -25.76 -6.01
N SER A 68 14.13 -25.99 -5.55
CA SER A 68 12.99 -26.28 -6.41
C SER A 68 12.48 -25.07 -7.19
N MET A 69 12.95 -23.87 -6.86
CA MET A 69 12.44 -22.62 -7.43
C MET A 69 13.34 -22.02 -8.49
N LYS A 70 12.71 -21.62 -9.60
CA LYS A 70 13.37 -20.79 -10.60
C LYS A 70 13.51 -19.37 -10.04
N THR A 71 14.75 -18.97 -9.79
CA THR A 71 15.10 -17.59 -9.45
C THR A 71 15.61 -16.85 -10.68
N GLN A 72 15.74 -15.52 -10.55
CA GLN A 72 16.38 -14.67 -11.55
C GLN A 72 17.51 -13.87 -10.89
N SER A 73 18.54 -13.53 -11.67
CA SER A 73 19.64 -12.71 -11.18
C SER A 73 19.17 -11.30 -10.86
N MET A 74 19.89 -10.62 -9.96
CA MET A 74 19.64 -9.20 -9.66
C MET A 74 19.75 -8.33 -10.91
N GLU A 75 20.70 -8.64 -11.79
CA GLU A 75 20.85 -7.95 -13.08
C GLU A 75 19.59 -8.07 -13.94
N MET A 76 19.00 -9.27 -14.06
CA MET A 76 17.75 -9.46 -14.78
C MET A 76 16.57 -8.75 -14.10
N MET A 77 16.49 -8.75 -12.77
CA MET A 77 15.47 -7.99 -12.02
C MET A 77 15.56 -6.49 -12.33
N ASN A 78 16.76 -5.92 -12.22
CA ASN A 78 16.99 -4.48 -12.42
C ASN A 78 16.82 -4.05 -13.88
N SER A 79 16.94 -4.97 -14.84
CA SER A 79 16.66 -4.68 -16.25
C SER A 79 15.17 -4.41 -16.52
N CYS A 80 14.27 -4.89 -15.65
CA CYS A 80 12.85 -4.62 -15.74
C CYS A 80 12.54 -3.26 -15.10
N SER A 81 12.36 -2.24 -15.92
CA SER A 81 12.00 -0.89 -15.45
C SER A 81 10.73 -0.40 -16.14
N VAL A 82 9.91 0.32 -15.37
CA VAL A 82 8.74 1.04 -15.86
C VAL A 82 9.03 2.53 -15.71
N PRO A 83 8.71 3.37 -16.71
CA PRO A 83 8.88 4.82 -16.59
C PRO A 83 8.08 5.37 -15.41
N ARG A 84 8.58 6.43 -14.77
CA ARG A 84 7.82 7.17 -13.75
C ARG A 84 6.49 7.62 -14.36
N LYS A 85 5.38 7.25 -13.71
CA LYS A 85 4.03 7.69 -14.11
C LYS A 85 3.62 9.01 -13.47
N VAL A 86 4.10 9.27 -12.25
CA VAL A 86 3.90 10.51 -11.50
C VAL A 86 5.26 11.18 -11.34
N ILE A 87 5.31 12.48 -11.62
CA ILE A 87 6.52 13.28 -11.50
C ILE A 87 6.39 14.07 -10.19
N GLU A 88 7.05 13.57 -9.16
CA GLU A 88 7.11 14.19 -7.83
C GLU A 88 8.55 14.18 -7.31
N ASP A 89 8.83 15.06 -6.35
CA ASP A 89 10.14 15.11 -5.71
C ASP A 89 10.27 13.95 -4.72
N ILE A 90 11.13 13.00 -5.08
CA ILE A 90 11.43 11.80 -4.28
C ILE A 90 12.79 11.88 -3.57
N GLY A 91 13.45 13.04 -3.64
CA GLY A 91 14.76 13.25 -3.05
C GLY A 91 15.93 12.65 -3.81
N ASP A 92 15.83 12.57 -5.14
CA ASP A 92 16.95 12.17 -6.01
C ASP A 92 18.11 13.18 -5.97
N GLU A 93 17.77 14.48 -5.83
CA GLU A 93 18.73 15.58 -5.86
C GLU A 93 19.09 16.10 -4.46
N ASP A 94 18.14 16.11 -3.52
CA ASP A 94 18.30 16.64 -2.16
C ASP A 94 17.38 15.92 -1.15
N TRP A 95 17.63 16.09 0.15
CA TRP A 95 16.77 15.54 1.19
C TRP A 95 15.39 16.20 1.18
N ILE A 96 14.34 15.39 1.01
CA ILE A 96 12.96 15.84 1.17
C ILE A 96 12.57 15.92 2.65
N PRO A 97 11.81 16.96 3.06
CA PRO A 97 11.39 17.13 4.45
C PRO A 97 10.32 16.12 4.88
N ALA A 98 9.61 15.52 3.93
CA ALA A 98 8.60 14.48 4.13
C ALA A 98 8.41 13.69 2.82
N LEU A 99 7.89 12.46 2.94
CA LEU A 99 7.53 11.65 1.77
C LEU A 99 6.39 12.32 0.98
N PRO A 100 6.34 12.15 -0.35
CA PRO A 100 5.20 12.57 -1.13
C PRO A 100 3.91 11.93 -0.59
N GLY A 101 2.82 12.72 -0.56
CA GLY A 101 1.55 12.31 0.04
C GLY A 101 1.50 12.42 1.58
N HIS A 102 2.59 12.79 2.25
CA HIS A 102 2.57 12.99 3.70
C HIS A 102 1.70 14.19 4.08
N LEU A 103 0.71 13.94 4.93
CA LEU A 103 0.10 14.97 5.75
C LEU A 103 1.17 15.53 6.68
N ASN A 104 1.51 16.81 6.54
CA ASN A 104 2.07 17.56 7.66
C ASN A 104 0.99 17.66 8.77
N ALA A 105 0.82 16.59 9.55
CA ALA A 105 -0.11 16.51 10.67
C ALA A 105 0.16 17.60 11.72
N THR A 106 1.32 18.26 11.65
CA THR A 106 1.69 19.43 12.44
C THR A 106 1.04 20.75 12.01
N ARG A 107 0.29 20.81 10.89
CA ARG A 107 -0.42 22.02 10.45
C ARG A 107 -1.95 21.87 10.39
N ALA A 108 -2.50 20.92 11.16
CA ALA A 108 -3.94 20.79 11.39
C ALA A 108 -4.38 21.23 12.80
N VAL A 109 -3.53 21.94 13.56
CA VAL A 109 -3.94 22.56 14.84
C VAL A 109 -4.69 23.86 14.58
N THR A 110 -5.86 23.79 13.95
CA THR A 110 -6.93 24.79 14.11
C THR A 110 -8.33 24.22 13.86
N SER A 111 -8.49 23.03 13.28
CA SER A 111 -9.80 22.38 13.16
C SER A 111 -9.87 21.14 14.04
N THR A 112 -10.88 21.11 14.90
CA THR A 112 -11.10 20.13 15.95
C THR A 112 -11.53 18.79 15.32
N PHE A 113 -10.60 17.95 14.90
CA PHE A 113 -10.91 16.58 14.52
C PHE A 113 -11.29 15.79 15.78
N LYS A 114 -12.60 15.52 15.95
CA LYS A 114 -13.06 14.50 16.90
C LYS A 114 -12.73 13.13 16.30
N ALA A 115 -11.62 12.56 16.74
CA ALA A 115 -11.32 11.15 16.48
C ALA A 115 -12.44 10.29 17.10
N PHE A 116 -13.17 9.55 16.27
CA PHE A 116 -14.02 8.46 16.73
C PHE A 116 -13.11 7.35 17.25
N ARG A 117 -13.19 7.06 18.55
CA ARG A 117 -12.68 5.81 19.11
C ARG A 117 -13.72 4.72 18.82
N ALA A 118 -13.32 3.70 18.06
CA ALA A 118 -13.88 2.36 18.19
C ALA A 118 -13.03 1.58 19.21
#